data_AF-A0A524ABL4-F1
#
_entry.id   AF-A0A524ABL4-F1
#
_cell.length_a   1.000
_cell.length_b   1.000
_cell.length_c   1.000
_cell.angle_alpha   90.00
_cell.angle_beta   90.00
_cell.angle_gamma   90.00
#
_symmetry.space_group_name_H-M   'P 1'
#
loop_
_entity.id
_entity.type
_entity.pdbx_description
1 polymer ?
#
loop_
_entity_poly.entity_id
_entity_poly.type
_entity_poly.pdbx_seq_one_letter_code
_entity_poly.pdbx_strand_id
1 'polypeptide(L)'
;MHAIVCIKSVPDTTEVRINPETNTLMRSEVESVISFFDIYAIEEALRLREAHGGRVTVVTMGPPNAVKELREALAMGCDDAVLLCAPEFAGADTLATAYTLSRAIDKLGSYDIVLCGKQAVDGDTGQVGPGIANRLGIPQCTYVFKIRDIDFDRGTIEVERLLEEGREIARTRLPALLTVVKDINQPRFPTFRGIRRARRTEIPTWTGDDLGDDAAPNSFGLDGSATRVIEVFSPPKREGHVELIAGDSVQEMASILSDKILAERVI
;
A
#
# COMPACT_ATOMS: atom_id res chain seq x y z
N MET A 1 -21.89 -5.88 -2.04
CA MET A 1 -20.81 -5.10 -2.68
C MET A 1 -19.68 -6.00 -3.19
N HIS A 2 -18.83 -5.50 -4.08
CA HIS A 2 -17.57 -6.09 -4.46
C HIS A 2 -16.44 -5.06 -4.26
N ALA A 3 -15.57 -5.33 -3.29
CA ALA A 3 -14.37 -4.54 -3.05
C ALA A 3 -13.15 -5.21 -3.67
N ILE A 4 -12.33 -4.43 -4.37
CA ILE A 4 -11.04 -4.88 -4.88
C ILE A 4 -9.94 -4.20 -4.06
N VAL A 5 -8.99 -4.97 -3.55
CA VAL A 5 -7.86 -4.44 -2.78
C VAL A 5 -6.58 -4.68 -3.55
N CYS A 6 -5.88 -3.62 -3.94
CA CYS A 6 -4.55 -3.73 -4.53
C CYS A 6 -3.51 -3.74 -3.41
N ILE A 7 -2.67 -4.77 -3.37
CA ILE A 7 -1.60 -4.91 -2.39
C ILE A 7 -0.26 -5.05 -3.10
N LYS A 8 0.82 -4.71 -2.40
CA LYS A 8 2.19 -4.90 -2.88
C LYS A 8 2.99 -5.76 -1.91
N SER A 9 3.75 -6.71 -2.46
CA SER A 9 4.79 -7.44 -1.73
C SER A 9 6.04 -6.56 -1.69
N VAL A 10 6.55 -6.27 -0.49
CA VAL A 10 7.71 -5.41 -0.26
C VAL A 10 8.71 -6.09 0.69
N PRO A 11 10.02 -5.79 0.59
CA PRO A 11 10.99 -6.27 1.57
C PRO A 11 10.64 -5.78 2.98
N ASP A 12 10.74 -6.64 3.98
CA ASP A 12 10.61 -6.25 5.38
C ASP A 12 11.80 -5.37 5.82
N THR A 13 11.57 -4.06 5.83
CA THR A 13 12.59 -3.08 6.23
C THR A 13 12.90 -3.07 7.74
N THR A 14 12.17 -3.85 8.56
CA THR A 14 12.40 -3.92 10.02
C THR A 14 13.45 -4.95 10.42
N GLU A 15 13.73 -5.94 9.57
CA GLU A 15 14.72 -6.98 9.84
C GLU A 15 16.14 -6.59 9.40
N VAL A 16 16.85 -5.85 10.24
CA VAL A 16 18.31 -5.76 10.13
C VAL A 16 18.95 -6.88 10.94
N ARG A 17 19.33 -7.98 10.28
CA ARG A 17 20.02 -9.11 10.94
C ARG A 17 21.53 -8.90 10.89
N ILE A 18 22.18 -8.86 12.06
CA ILE A 18 23.65 -8.81 12.21
C ILE A 18 24.12 -10.21 12.60
N ASN A 19 25.14 -10.72 11.90
CA ASN A 19 25.77 -11.98 12.25
C ASN A 19 26.54 -11.79 13.57
N PRO A 20 26.18 -12.52 14.66
CA PRO A 20 26.81 -12.33 15.96
C PRO A 20 28.27 -12.82 16.03
N GLU A 21 28.70 -13.67 15.08
CA GLU A 21 30.08 -14.19 15.03
C GLU A 21 31.01 -13.29 14.21
N THR A 22 30.51 -12.73 13.11
CA THR A 22 31.33 -11.92 12.20
C THR A 22 31.09 -10.41 12.35
N ASN A 23 30.08 -10.00 13.13
CA ASN A 23 29.55 -8.63 13.22
C ASN A 23 29.26 -8.02 11.83
N THR A 24 29.03 -8.86 10.83
CA THR A 24 28.67 -8.43 9.48
C THR A 24 27.17 -8.47 9.29
N LEU A 25 26.64 -7.57 8.48
CA LEU A 25 25.23 -7.57 8.12
C LEU A 25 24.91 -8.86 7.36
N MET A 26 23.97 -9.65 7.86
CA MET A 26 23.52 -10.86 7.19
C MET A 26 22.70 -10.44 5.97
N ARG A 27 23.26 -10.70 4.79
CA ARG A 27 22.59 -10.53 3.49
C ARG A 27 21.71 -11.75 3.16
N SER A 28 21.04 -12.34 4.15
CA SER A 28 19.94 -13.25 3.86
C SER A 28 18.83 -12.46 3.16
N GLU A 29 18.20 -13.04 2.14
CA GLU A 29 17.07 -12.42 1.45
C GLU A 29 16.08 -11.88 2.47
N VAL A 30 15.89 -10.55 2.48
CA VAL A 30 14.91 -9.91 3.36
C VAL A 30 13.56 -10.48 3.00
N GLU A 31 12.90 -11.09 3.97
CA GLU A 31 11.59 -11.71 3.76
C GLU A 31 10.61 -10.65 3.23
N SER A 32 9.84 -11.01 2.21
CA SER A 32 8.80 -10.12 1.70
C SER A 32 7.53 -10.23 2.54
N VAL A 33 6.87 -9.10 2.72
CA VAL A 33 5.63 -8.92 3.49
C VAL A 33 4.63 -8.07 2.70
N ILE A 34 3.36 -8.12 3.09
CA ILE A 34 2.36 -7.16 2.59
C ILE A 34 2.79 -5.75 3.00
N SER A 35 2.73 -4.80 2.07
CA SER A 35 3.08 -3.41 2.38
C SER A 35 2.26 -2.87 3.55
N PHE A 36 2.90 -2.12 4.43
CA PHE A 36 2.32 -1.69 5.71
C PHE A 36 0.93 -1.06 5.59
N PHE A 37 0.74 -0.12 4.65
CA PHE A 37 -0.55 0.55 4.47
C PHE A 37 -1.61 -0.34 3.80
N ASP A 38 -1.20 -1.34 3.03
CA ASP A 38 -2.11 -2.23 2.31
C ASP A 38 -2.84 -3.18 3.27
N ILE A 39 -2.24 -3.52 4.42
CA ILE A 39 -2.90 -4.31 5.47
C ILE A 39 -4.13 -3.56 6.03
N TYR A 40 -4.07 -2.24 6.15
CA TYR A 40 -5.21 -1.41 6.55
C TYR A 40 -6.28 -1.32 5.47
N ALA A 41 -5.87 -1.34 4.19
CA ALA A 41 -6.80 -1.40 3.06
C ALA A 41 -7.56 -2.73 3.02
N ILE A 42 -6.86 -3.84 3.29
CA ILE A 42 -7.49 -5.17 3.46
C ILE A 42 -8.53 -5.12 4.57
N GLU A 43 -8.15 -4.66 5.77
CA GLU A 43 -9.06 -4.62 6.91
C GLU A 43 -10.30 -3.77 6.60
N GLU A 44 -10.14 -2.61 5.95
CA GLU A 44 -11.27 -1.75 5.65
C GLU A 44 -12.23 -2.42 4.64
N ALA A 45 -11.70 -3.11 3.63
CA ALA A 45 -12.51 -3.90 2.71
C ALA A 45 -13.30 -5.01 3.45
N LEU A 46 -12.66 -5.69 4.40
CA LEU A 46 -13.30 -6.75 5.19
C LEU A 46 -14.41 -6.20 6.09
N ARG A 47 -14.19 -5.05 6.73
CA ARG A 47 -15.20 -4.36 7.56
C ARG A 47 -16.41 -3.92 6.73
N LEU A 48 -16.17 -3.36 5.54
CA LEU A 48 -17.24 -3.00 4.61
C LEU A 48 -18.04 -4.23 4.18
N ARG A 49 -17.37 -5.32 3.80
CA ARG A 49 -18.04 -6.58 3.47
C ARG A 49 -18.84 -7.14 4.65
N GLU A 50 -18.34 -7.04 5.88
CA GLU A 50 -19.06 -7.48 7.08
C GLU A 50 -20.33 -6.64 7.33
N ALA A 51 -20.28 -5.34 7.08
CA ALA A 51 -21.40 -4.43 7.26
C ALA A 51 -22.45 -4.52 6.14
N HIS A 52 -22.04 -4.73 4.90
CA HIS A 52 -22.91 -4.60 3.71
C HIS A 52 -23.05 -5.89 2.89
N GLY A 53 -22.33 -6.96 3.25
CA GLY A 53 -22.30 -8.22 2.51
C GLY A 53 -21.60 -8.12 1.14
N GLY A 54 -21.34 -9.28 0.54
CA GLY A 54 -20.67 -9.39 -0.76
C GLY A 54 -19.28 -9.99 -0.65
N ARG A 55 -18.32 -9.52 -1.46
CA ARG A 55 -17.00 -10.16 -1.58
C ARG A 55 -15.84 -9.17 -1.65
N VAL A 56 -14.66 -9.62 -1.23
CA VAL A 56 -13.38 -8.91 -1.30
C VAL A 56 -12.40 -9.72 -2.15
N THR A 57 -11.95 -9.14 -3.26
CA THR A 57 -10.89 -9.72 -4.10
C THR A 57 -9.59 -8.95 -3.90
N VAL A 58 -8.51 -9.65 -3.58
CA VAL A 58 -7.17 -9.05 -3.44
C VAL A 58 -6.35 -9.26 -4.71
N VAL A 59 -5.67 -8.23 -5.19
CA VAL A 59 -4.86 -8.26 -6.43
C VAL A 59 -3.46 -7.77 -6.12
N THR A 60 -2.45 -8.46 -6.64
CA THR A 60 -1.06 -8.00 -6.59
C THR A 60 -0.41 -8.16 -7.96
N MET A 61 0.50 -7.24 -8.30
CA MET A 61 1.41 -7.37 -9.42
C MET A 61 2.81 -7.59 -8.87
N GLY A 62 3.42 -8.72 -9.21
CA GLY A 62 4.71 -9.07 -8.64
C GLY A 62 5.26 -10.41 -9.08
N PRO A 63 6.46 -10.76 -8.57
CA PRO A 63 7.10 -12.05 -8.85
C PRO A 63 6.28 -13.24 -8.30
N PRO A 64 6.58 -14.49 -8.71
CA PRO A 64 5.82 -15.68 -8.30
C PRO A 64 5.75 -15.91 -6.78
N ASN A 65 6.73 -15.44 -6.01
CA ASN A 65 6.71 -15.53 -4.56
C ASN A 65 5.65 -14.61 -3.90
N ALA A 66 5.13 -13.60 -4.62
CA ALA A 66 4.06 -12.73 -4.14
C ALA A 66 2.74 -13.47 -3.85
N VAL A 67 2.61 -14.73 -4.30
CA VAL A 67 1.54 -15.64 -3.88
C VAL A 67 1.47 -15.76 -2.35
N LYS A 68 2.60 -15.69 -1.65
CA LYS A 68 2.64 -15.77 -0.19
C LYS A 68 1.82 -14.65 0.46
N GLU A 69 2.00 -13.41 0.01
CA GLU A 69 1.27 -12.26 0.51
C GLU A 69 -0.24 -12.31 0.15
N LEU A 70 -0.59 -12.83 -1.03
CA LEU A 70 -2.00 -13.11 -1.37
C LEU A 70 -2.61 -14.17 -0.44
N ARG A 71 -1.86 -15.21 -0.09
CA ARG A 71 -2.30 -16.25 0.86
C ARG A 71 -2.51 -15.67 2.25
N GLU A 72 -1.68 -14.74 2.67
CA GLU A 72 -1.86 -14.03 3.93
C GLU A 72 -3.13 -13.17 3.93
N ALA A 73 -3.38 -12.39 2.88
CA ALA A 73 -4.62 -11.62 2.73
C ALA A 73 -5.89 -12.52 2.70
N LEU A 74 -5.84 -13.65 2.01
CA LEU A 74 -6.90 -14.67 2.05
C LEU A 74 -7.08 -15.26 3.46
N ALA A 75 -6.01 -15.38 4.24
CA ALA A 75 -6.06 -15.90 5.61
C ALA A 75 -6.62 -14.86 6.60
N MET A 76 -6.41 -13.57 6.35
CA MET A 76 -7.04 -12.45 7.08
C MET A 76 -8.55 -12.44 6.86
N GLY A 77 -9.00 -12.70 5.63
CA GLY A 77 -10.43 -12.78 5.37
C GLY A 77 -10.87 -12.60 3.93
N CYS A 78 -9.99 -12.17 3.00
CA CYS A 78 -10.36 -11.96 1.60
C CYS A 78 -10.95 -13.24 0.99
N ASP A 79 -11.85 -13.06 0.01
CA ASP A 79 -12.61 -14.16 -0.59
C ASP A 79 -11.84 -14.77 -1.76
N ASP A 80 -11.38 -13.90 -2.67
CA ASP A 80 -10.63 -14.27 -3.88
C ASP A 80 -9.29 -13.55 -3.94
N ALA A 81 -8.35 -14.08 -4.72
CA ALA A 81 -7.05 -13.45 -4.95
C ALA A 81 -6.60 -13.62 -6.40
N VAL A 82 -5.87 -12.64 -6.93
CA VAL A 82 -5.29 -12.67 -8.28
C VAL A 82 -3.83 -12.24 -8.22
N LEU A 83 -2.97 -13.00 -8.88
CA LEU A 83 -1.58 -12.61 -9.13
C LEU A 83 -1.42 -12.14 -10.57
N LEU A 84 -0.90 -10.94 -10.79
CA LEU A 84 -0.40 -10.49 -12.08
C LEU A 84 1.10 -10.75 -12.13
N CYS A 85 1.52 -11.74 -12.90
CA CYS A 85 2.92 -12.17 -12.94
C CYS A 85 3.31 -12.63 -14.35
N ALA A 86 4.09 -11.80 -15.03
CA ALA A 86 4.69 -12.08 -16.33
C ALA A 86 5.99 -11.28 -16.49
N PRO A 87 6.97 -11.76 -17.30
CA PRO A 87 8.20 -11.02 -17.58
C PRO A 87 7.94 -9.60 -18.13
N GLU A 88 6.90 -9.41 -18.94
CA GLU A 88 6.52 -8.11 -19.49
C GLU A 88 6.05 -7.08 -18.44
N PHE A 89 5.74 -7.49 -17.21
CA PHE A 89 5.41 -6.58 -16.12
C PHE A 89 6.63 -6.10 -15.35
N ALA A 90 7.81 -6.69 -15.59
CA ALA A 90 9.01 -6.39 -14.85
C ALA A 90 9.54 -4.97 -15.14
N GLY A 91 10.10 -4.34 -14.11
CA GLY A 91 10.69 -3.00 -14.22
C GLY A 91 9.68 -1.87 -14.40
N ALA A 92 8.39 -2.12 -14.17
CA ALA A 92 7.33 -1.12 -14.25
C ALA A 92 7.55 0.04 -13.26
N ASP A 93 7.42 1.27 -13.75
CA ASP A 93 7.19 2.44 -12.92
C ASP A 93 5.72 2.54 -12.46
N THR A 94 5.36 3.66 -11.83
CA THR A 94 4.00 3.87 -11.30
C THR A 94 2.94 3.97 -12.40
N LEU A 95 3.28 4.48 -13.58
CA LEU A 95 2.36 4.64 -14.72
C LEU A 95 2.03 3.29 -15.35
N ALA A 96 3.06 2.47 -15.59
CA ALA A 96 2.91 1.10 -16.11
C ALA A 96 2.21 0.20 -15.08
N THR A 97 2.59 0.30 -13.80
CA THR A 97 1.95 -0.46 -12.71
C THR A 97 0.45 -0.14 -12.60
N ALA A 98 0.10 1.15 -12.60
CA ALA A 98 -1.30 1.57 -12.54
C ALA A 98 -2.10 1.11 -13.76
N TYR A 99 -1.48 1.10 -14.95
CA TYR A 99 -2.09 0.56 -16.16
C TYR A 99 -2.40 -0.93 -16.00
N THR A 100 -1.40 -1.77 -15.66
CA THR A 100 -1.59 -3.22 -15.49
C THR A 100 -2.67 -3.54 -14.46
N LEU A 101 -2.64 -2.88 -13.30
CA LEU A 101 -3.64 -3.08 -12.25
C LEU A 101 -5.04 -2.62 -12.68
N SER A 102 -5.17 -1.50 -13.39
CA SER A 102 -6.47 -1.05 -13.91
C SER A 102 -7.08 -2.06 -14.89
N ARG A 103 -6.27 -2.66 -15.77
CA ARG A 103 -6.73 -3.70 -16.71
C ARG A 103 -7.19 -4.96 -16.00
N ALA A 104 -6.49 -5.36 -14.93
CA ALA A 104 -6.91 -6.48 -14.10
C ALA A 104 -8.24 -6.20 -13.37
N ILE A 105 -8.42 -4.97 -12.88
CA ILE A 105 -9.67 -4.52 -12.26
C ILE A 105 -10.82 -4.55 -13.27
N ASP A 106 -10.62 -4.06 -14.49
CA ASP A 106 -11.63 -4.13 -15.56
C ASP A 106 -12.00 -5.58 -15.89
N LYS A 107 -11.01 -6.48 -16.00
CA LYS A 107 -11.24 -7.92 -16.24
C LYS A 107 -12.03 -8.60 -15.12
N LEU A 108 -11.82 -8.18 -13.86
CA LEU A 108 -12.58 -8.69 -12.71
C LEU A 108 -14.08 -8.33 -12.78
N GLY A 109 -14.45 -7.39 -13.65
CA GLY A 109 -15.84 -7.01 -13.94
C GLY A 109 -16.38 -5.98 -12.96
N SER A 110 -17.67 -6.03 -12.66
CA SER A 110 -18.32 -5.04 -11.79
C SER A 110 -17.73 -5.01 -10.38
N TYR A 111 -17.34 -3.83 -9.93
CA TYR A 111 -16.87 -3.53 -8.58
C TYR A 111 -17.54 -2.26 -8.05
N ASP A 112 -17.62 -2.14 -6.74
CA ASP A 112 -18.20 -0.95 -6.08
C ASP A 112 -17.11 -0.05 -5.50
N ILE A 113 -15.97 -0.61 -5.09
CA ILE A 113 -14.91 0.15 -4.46
C ILE A 113 -13.55 -0.51 -4.69
N VAL A 114 -12.53 0.32 -4.93
CA VAL A 114 -11.13 -0.13 -4.98
C VAL A 114 -10.40 0.48 -3.80
N LEU A 115 -9.64 -0.31 -3.06
CA LEU A 115 -8.82 0.16 -1.93
C LEU A 115 -7.34 -0.12 -2.19
N CYS A 116 -6.51 0.86 -1.84
CA CYS A 116 -5.06 0.74 -1.82
C CYS A 116 -4.52 1.32 -0.49
N GLY A 117 -3.33 0.91 -0.08
CA GLY A 117 -2.58 1.67 0.92
C GLY A 117 -2.21 3.07 0.38
N LYS A 118 -1.93 4.01 1.30
CA LYS A 118 -1.44 5.36 0.97
C LYS A 118 -0.22 5.32 0.04
N GLN A 119 0.76 4.48 0.35
CA GLN A 119 1.99 4.30 -0.41
C GLN A 119 2.62 2.95 -0.03
N ALA A 120 3.53 2.45 -0.86
CA ALA A 120 4.36 1.29 -0.52
C ALA A 120 5.71 1.76 0.02
N VAL A 121 6.21 1.12 1.08
CA VAL A 121 7.40 1.56 1.83
C VAL A 121 8.73 1.42 1.09
N ASP A 122 8.76 0.70 -0.03
CA ASP A 122 9.96 0.49 -0.83
C ASP A 122 10.18 1.64 -1.85
N GLY A 123 9.12 2.05 -2.54
CA GLY A 123 9.16 3.11 -3.54
C GLY A 123 8.64 4.47 -3.06
N ASP A 124 7.82 4.49 -2.01
CA ASP A 124 7.26 5.67 -1.33
C ASP A 124 6.58 6.75 -2.21
N THR A 125 6.22 6.42 -3.45
CA THR A 125 5.67 7.40 -4.40
C THR A 125 4.21 7.78 -4.10
N GLY A 126 3.40 6.85 -3.59
CA GLY A 126 1.96 7.06 -3.37
C GLY A 126 1.14 7.28 -4.65
N GLN A 127 1.69 6.98 -5.83
CA GLN A 127 1.08 7.35 -7.11
C GLN A 127 0.19 6.27 -7.73
N VAL A 128 0.39 4.99 -7.38
CA VAL A 128 -0.28 3.86 -8.05
C VAL A 128 -1.80 3.90 -7.84
N GLY A 129 -2.28 4.11 -6.61
CA GLY A 129 -3.72 4.23 -6.33
C GLY A 129 -4.39 5.33 -7.17
N PRO A 130 -3.91 6.58 -7.11
CA PRO A 130 -4.41 7.65 -7.98
C PRO A 130 -4.31 7.36 -9.48
N GLY A 131 -3.23 6.72 -9.90
CA GLY A 131 -3.04 6.29 -11.28
C GLY A 131 -4.11 5.30 -11.74
N ILE A 132 -4.44 4.32 -10.90
CA ILE A 132 -5.50 3.33 -11.17
C ILE A 132 -6.84 4.05 -11.32
N ALA A 133 -7.20 4.94 -10.39
CA ALA A 133 -8.46 5.67 -10.43
C ALA A 133 -8.62 6.48 -11.72
N ASN A 134 -7.54 7.16 -12.13
CA ASN A 134 -7.51 7.94 -13.36
C ASN A 134 -7.65 7.07 -14.61
N ARG A 135 -7.02 5.88 -14.64
CA ARG A 135 -7.14 4.92 -15.76
C ARG A 135 -8.55 4.35 -15.89
N LEU A 136 -9.19 4.04 -14.76
CA LEU A 136 -10.57 3.54 -14.69
C LEU A 136 -11.62 4.64 -14.90
N GLY A 137 -11.23 5.92 -14.87
CA GLY A 137 -12.15 7.05 -14.97
C GLY A 137 -13.09 7.19 -13.77
N ILE A 138 -12.68 6.71 -12.59
CA ILE A 138 -13.49 6.75 -11.36
C ILE A 138 -12.98 7.82 -10.38
N PRO A 139 -13.86 8.38 -9.52
CA PRO A 139 -13.44 9.29 -8.46
C PRO A 139 -12.43 8.64 -7.51
N GLN A 140 -11.58 9.48 -6.92
CA GLN A 140 -10.63 9.06 -5.89
C GLN A 140 -10.71 9.91 -4.64
N CYS A 141 -10.43 9.31 -3.48
CA CYS A 141 -10.15 10.02 -2.24
C CYS A 141 -8.88 9.43 -1.63
N THR A 142 -7.84 10.26 -1.51
CA THR A 142 -6.55 9.83 -0.96
C THR A 142 -6.40 10.23 0.49
N TYR A 143 -5.54 9.52 1.22
CA TYR A 143 -5.26 9.75 2.65
C TYR A 143 -6.51 9.62 3.53
N VAL A 144 -7.41 8.69 3.18
CA VAL A 144 -8.63 8.44 3.93
C VAL A 144 -8.26 7.86 5.29
N PHE A 145 -8.69 8.54 6.34
CA PHE A 145 -8.55 8.06 7.71
C PHE A 145 -9.89 7.59 8.29
N LYS A 146 -11.03 7.86 7.64
CA LYS A 146 -12.32 7.35 8.09
C LYS A 146 -13.33 7.33 6.95
N ILE A 147 -14.09 6.25 6.82
CA ILE A 147 -15.34 6.25 6.06
C ILE A 147 -16.45 6.66 7.03
N ARG A 148 -17.12 7.78 6.75
CA ARG A 148 -18.17 8.34 7.61
C ARG A 148 -19.53 7.75 7.29
N ASP A 149 -19.81 7.61 6.00
CA ASP A 149 -21.06 7.06 5.48
C ASP A 149 -20.84 6.45 4.10
N ILE A 150 -21.57 5.39 3.79
CA ILE A 150 -21.54 4.73 2.48
C ILE A 150 -22.91 4.13 2.15
N ASP A 151 -23.42 4.48 0.98
CA ASP A 151 -24.70 4.01 0.46
C ASP A 151 -24.49 3.46 -0.96
N PHE A 152 -24.48 2.14 -1.07
CA PHE A 152 -24.30 1.44 -2.35
C PHE A 152 -25.53 1.57 -3.27
N ASP A 153 -26.73 1.72 -2.72
CA ASP A 153 -27.96 1.86 -3.51
C ASP A 153 -28.02 3.24 -4.18
N ARG A 154 -27.60 4.29 -3.46
CA ARG A 154 -27.47 5.66 -4.01
C ARG A 154 -26.16 5.89 -4.75
N GLY A 155 -25.19 4.99 -4.60
CA GLY A 155 -23.86 5.12 -5.16
C GLY A 155 -23.10 6.32 -4.60
N THR A 156 -23.16 6.53 -3.28
CA THR A 156 -22.50 7.66 -2.61
C THR A 156 -21.61 7.21 -1.46
N ILE A 157 -20.51 7.92 -1.26
CA ILE A 157 -19.59 7.71 -0.13
C ILE A 157 -19.14 9.05 0.44
N GLU A 158 -19.11 9.15 1.75
CA GLU A 158 -18.52 10.27 2.50
C GLU A 158 -17.34 9.77 3.33
N VAL A 159 -16.20 10.41 3.15
CA VAL A 159 -14.96 10.06 3.83
C VAL A 159 -14.38 11.27 4.53
N GLU A 160 -13.54 11.01 5.52
CA GLU A 160 -12.69 12.01 6.14
C GLU A 160 -11.23 11.68 5.80
N ARG A 161 -10.52 12.67 5.24
CA ARG A 161 -9.15 12.52 4.76
C ARG A 161 -8.21 13.50 5.44
N LEU A 162 -6.95 13.09 5.58
CA LEU A 162 -5.91 13.89 6.20
C LEU A 162 -5.29 14.85 5.18
N LEU A 163 -5.10 16.09 5.62
CA LEU A 163 -4.29 17.13 4.99
C LEU A 163 -3.19 17.55 5.97
N GLU A 164 -2.21 18.30 5.50
CA GLU A 164 -1.10 18.79 6.34
C GLU A 164 -1.61 19.64 7.52
N GLU A 165 -2.63 20.46 7.28
CA GLU A 165 -3.16 21.42 8.28
C GLU A 165 -4.44 20.93 8.96
N GLY A 166 -4.92 19.71 8.68
CA GLY A 166 -6.12 19.21 9.31
C GLY A 166 -6.82 18.06 8.59
N ARG A 167 -8.15 18.10 8.62
CA ARG A 167 -9.02 17.04 8.10
C ARG A 167 -10.08 17.64 7.19
N GLU A 168 -10.32 16.96 6.08
CA GLU A 168 -11.35 17.32 5.11
C GLU A 168 -12.42 16.23 5.08
N ILE A 169 -13.70 16.63 5.13
CA ILE A 169 -14.82 15.72 4.83
C ILE A 169 -15.12 15.86 3.34
N ALA A 170 -14.94 14.78 2.59
CA ALA A 170 -15.18 14.72 1.16
C ALA A 170 -16.29 13.74 0.84
N ARG A 171 -17.18 14.11 -0.09
CA ARG A 171 -18.26 13.24 -0.58
C ARG A 171 -18.10 13.01 -2.08
N THR A 172 -18.23 11.78 -2.52
CA THR A 172 -18.15 11.41 -3.93
C THR A 172 -19.13 10.28 -4.30
N ARG A 173 -19.10 9.88 -5.57
CA ARG A 173 -19.92 8.80 -6.13
C ARG A 173 -19.14 7.48 -6.19
N LEU A 174 -19.86 6.37 -6.09
CA LEU A 174 -19.36 5.03 -6.36
C LEU A 174 -19.57 4.67 -7.85
N PRO A 175 -18.71 3.81 -8.44
CA PRO A 175 -17.51 3.24 -7.83
C PRO A 175 -16.42 4.28 -7.61
N ALA A 176 -15.62 4.12 -6.56
CA ALA A 176 -14.51 5.03 -6.23
C ALA A 176 -13.27 4.26 -5.77
N LEU A 177 -12.11 4.90 -5.89
CA LEU A 177 -10.87 4.42 -5.32
C LEU A 177 -10.51 5.19 -4.04
N LEU A 178 -10.21 4.46 -2.97
CA LEU A 178 -9.69 5.04 -1.74
C LEU A 178 -8.23 4.64 -1.52
N THR A 179 -7.38 5.59 -1.18
CA THR A 179 -6.10 5.27 -0.53
C THR A 179 -6.20 5.54 0.96
N VAL A 180 -5.80 4.58 1.79
CA VAL A 180 -6.03 4.63 3.23
C VAL A 180 -4.74 4.82 4.02
N VAL A 181 -4.86 5.51 5.16
CA VAL A 181 -3.78 5.63 6.14
C VAL A 181 -3.97 4.64 7.29
N LYS A 182 -2.92 4.44 8.09
CA LYS A 182 -2.95 3.52 9.25
C LYS A 182 -4.04 3.85 10.27
N ASP A 183 -4.47 5.11 10.35
CA ASP A 183 -5.42 5.56 11.37
C ASP A 183 -6.88 5.17 11.07
N ILE A 184 -7.14 4.54 9.92
CA ILE A 184 -8.50 4.14 9.50
C ILE A 184 -9.08 2.98 10.29
N ASN A 185 -8.23 2.05 10.73
CA ASN A 185 -8.63 0.85 11.46
C ASN A 185 -7.43 0.21 12.17
N GLN A 186 -7.68 -0.92 12.82
CA GLN A 186 -6.64 -1.80 13.34
C GLN A 186 -6.79 -3.17 12.65
N PRO A 187 -5.83 -3.60 11.82
CA PRO A 187 -5.96 -4.84 11.09
C PRO A 187 -6.06 -6.07 11.98
N ARG A 188 -6.94 -7.00 11.59
CA ARG A 188 -7.08 -8.29 12.26
C ARG A 188 -5.92 -9.24 11.96
N PHE A 189 -5.68 -10.17 12.88
CA PHE A 189 -4.79 -11.29 12.63
C PHE A 189 -5.50 -12.42 11.86
N PRO A 190 -4.78 -13.17 11.00
CA PRO A 190 -5.30 -14.38 10.39
C PRO A 190 -5.76 -15.41 11.44
N THR A 191 -6.89 -16.05 11.18
CA THR A 191 -7.37 -17.16 12.02
C THR A 191 -6.85 -18.49 11.51
N PHE A 192 -6.73 -19.50 12.37
CA PHE A 192 -6.33 -20.86 11.95
C PHE A 192 -7.23 -21.44 10.85
N ARG A 193 -8.54 -21.16 10.94
CA ARG A 193 -9.52 -21.58 9.93
C ARG A 193 -9.30 -20.81 8.61
N GLY A 194 -9.00 -19.51 8.70
CA GLY A 194 -8.62 -18.66 7.58
C GLY A 194 -7.36 -19.18 6.87
N ILE A 195 -6.30 -19.50 7.60
CA ILE A 195 -5.05 -20.06 7.05
C ILE A 195 -5.31 -21.37 6.30
N ARG A 196 -6.14 -22.27 6.86
CA ARG A 196 -6.50 -23.53 6.20
C ARG A 196 -7.30 -23.31 4.91
N ARG A 197 -8.24 -22.37 4.90
CA ARG A 197 -8.99 -21.97 3.70
C ARG A 197 -8.05 -21.38 2.67
N ALA A 198 -7.24 -20.40 3.08
CA ALA A 198 -6.30 -19.69 2.24
C ALA A 198 -5.34 -20.65 1.56
N ARG A 199 -4.87 -21.73 2.19
CA ARG A 199 -4.02 -22.73 1.54
C ARG A 199 -4.70 -23.49 0.39
N ARG A 200 -6.03 -23.60 0.42
CA ARG A 200 -6.83 -24.38 -0.55
C ARG A 200 -7.48 -23.53 -1.64
N THR A 201 -7.65 -22.22 -1.43
CA THR A 201 -8.20 -21.31 -2.43
C THR A 201 -7.36 -21.36 -3.71
N GLU A 202 -7.96 -21.27 -4.88
CA GLU A 202 -7.19 -21.13 -6.12
C GLU A 202 -6.73 -19.67 -6.25
N ILE A 203 -5.50 -19.45 -6.69
CA ILE A 203 -5.00 -18.11 -7.00
C ILE A 203 -4.61 -18.13 -8.48
N PRO A 204 -5.50 -17.66 -9.38
CA PRO A 204 -5.14 -17.52 -10.77
C PRO A 204 -3.96 -16.56 -10.92
N THR A 205 -3.06 -16.93 -11.82
CA THR A 205 -1.98 -16.06 -12.30
C THR A 205 -2.34 -15.57 -13.68
N TRP A 206 -2.37 -14.25 -13.86
CA TRP A 206 -2.67 -13.60 -15.13
C TRP A 206 -1.41 -12.97 -15.73
N THR A 207 -1.27 -13.09 -17.06
CA THR A 207 -0.27 -12.42 -17.89
C THR A 207 -0.93 -11.26 -18.66
N GLY A 208 -0.19 -10.52 -19.50
CA GLY A 208 -0.80 -9.43 -20.28
C GLY A 208 -1.83 -9.93 -21.30
N ASP A 209 -1.66 -11.15 -21.82
CA ASP A 209 -2.65 -11.81 -22.70
C ASP A 209 -3.99 -12.03 -22.01
N ASP A 210 -4.01 -12.17 -20.69
CA ASP A 210 -5.25 -12.27 -19.93
C ASP A 210 -5.95 -10.92 -19.79
N LEU A 211 -5.25 -9.78 -19.92
CA LEU A 211 -5.74 -8.44 -19.56
C LEU A 211 -6.59 -7.75 -20.66
N GLY A 212 -7.10 -8.53 -21.61
CA GLY A 212 -8.01 -8.12 -22.67
C GLY A 212 -7.30 -7.76 -23.98
N ASP A 213 -7.96 -8.03 -25.11
CA ASP A 213 -7.37 -7.91 -26.45
C ASP A 213 -6.98 -6.48 -26.85
N ASP A 214 -7.59 -5.47 -26.22
CA ASP A 214 -7.28 -4.04 -26.40
C ASP A 214 -6.13 -3.56 -25.48
N ALA A 215 -5.58 -4.42 -24.63
CA ALA A 215 -4.43 -4.07 -23.83
C ALA A 215 -3.21 -3.83 -24.74
N ALA A 216 -2.66 -2.61 -24.68
CA ALA A 216 -1.45 -2.25 -25.41
C ALA A 216 -0.22 -2.93 -24.75
N PRO A 217 0.47 -3.88 -25.43
CA PRO A 217 1.61 -4.59 -24.83
C PRO A 217 2.75 -3.66 -24.42
N ASN A 218 2.96 -2.58 -25.18
CA ASN A 218 3.98 -1.56 -24.91
C ASN A 218 3.62 -0.62 -23.74
N SER A 219 2.50 -0.84 -23.06
CA SER A 219 2.11 -0.09 -21.85
C SER A 219 2.42 -0.85 -20.55
N PHE A 220 3.01 -2.05 -20.65
CA PHE A 220 3.44 -2.86 -19.52
C PHE A 220 4.92 -2.69 -19.21
N GLY A 221 5.28 -2.98 -17.96
CA GLY A 221 6.68 -3.10 -17.54
C GLY A 221 7.54 -1.89 -17.85
N LEU A 222 8.82 -2.16 -18.12
CA LEU A 222 9.81 -1.14 -18.47
C LEU A 222 9.48 -0.40 -19.77
N ASP A 223 8.82 -1.05 -20.73
CA ASP A 223 8.46 -0.46 -22.03
C ASP A 223 7.35 0.59 -21.89
N GLY A 224 6.38 0.33 -21.01
CA GLY A 224 5.31 1.26 -20.65
C GLY A 224 5.70 2.30 -19.62
N SER A 225 6.91 2.23 -19.09
CA SER A 225 7.39 3.15 -18.04
C SER A 225 7.85 4.47 -18.63
N ALA A 226 7.29 5.57 -18.12
CA ALA A 226 7.71 6.93 -18.49
C ALA A 226 8.99 7.36 -17.76
N THR A 227 9.30 6.70 -16.64
CA THR A 227 10.47 6.96 -15.81
C THR A 227 11.40 5.74 -15.75
N ARG A 228 12.70 5.99 -15.55
CA ARG A 228 13.72 4.95 -15.39
C ARG A 228 14.65 5.32 -14.24
N VAL A 229 14.85 4.39 -13.31
CA VAL A 229 15.82 4.54 -12.23
C VAL A 229 17.21 4.30 -12.81
N ILE A 230 18.02 5.36 -12.90
CA ILE A 230 19.38 5.31 -13.46
C ILE A 230 20.38 4.81 -12.42
N GLU A 231 20.22 5.22 -11.17
CA GLU A 231 21.15 4.91 -10.09
C GLU A 231 20.41 4.85 -8.74
N VAL A 232 20.87 3.95 -7.86
CA VAL A 232 20.41 3.84 -6.47
C VAL A 232 21.64 3.83 -5.57
N PHE A 233 21.66 4.71 -4.57
CA PHE A 233 22.75 4.82 -3.61
C PHE A 233 22.21 5.09 -2.21
N SER A 234 22.95 4.67 -1.19
CA SER A 234 22.62 5.00 0.19
C SER A 234 23.00 6.45 0.49
N PRO A 235 22.12 7.27 1.09
CA PRO A 235 22.49 8.62 1.50
C PRO A 235 23.64 8.56 2.51
N PRO A 236 24.55 9.55 2.53
CA PRO A 236 25.62 9.61 3.50
C PRO A 236 25.03 9.62 4.92
N LYS A 237 25.68 8.94 5.87
CA LYS A 237 25.28 9.00 7.27
C LYS A 237 25.32 10.46 7.71
N ARG A 238 24.23 10.96 8.30
CA ARG A 238 24.22 12.28 8.92
C ARG A 238 25.17 12.24 10.10
N GLU A 239 26.25 13.01 10.05
CA GLU A 239 27.10 13.26 11.21
C GLU A 239 26.33 14.22 12.12
N GLY A 240 25.70 13.66 13.15
CA GLY A 240 25.05 14.43 14.21
C GLY A 240 26.01 14.59 15.38
N HIS A 241 26.18 15.82 15.86
CA HIS A 241 26.76 16.05 17.19
C HIS A 241 25.62 16.01 18.20
N VAL A 242 25.64 15.01 19.09
CA VAL A 242 24.72 14.97 20.23
C VAL A 242 25.37 15.74 21.37
N GLU A 243 24.85 16.92 21.67
CA GLU A 243 25.19 17.64 22.89
C GLU A 243 24.15 17.34 23.97
N LEU A 244 24.59 16.73 25.07
CA LEU A 244 23.74 16.56 26.24
C LEU A 244 23.76 17.86 27.04
N ILE A 245 22.60 18.49 27.18
CA ILE A 245 22.46 19.71 27.98
C ILE A 245 22.49 19.34 29.47
N ALA A 246 23.50 19.84 30.18
CA ALA A 246 23.64 19.69 31.62
C ALA A 246 23.27 21.00 32.32
N GLY A 247 22.74 20.88 33.54
CA GLY A 247 22.41 22.01 34.42
C GLY A 247 22.03 21.50 35.81
N ASP A 248 22.11 22.38 36.81
CA ASP A 248 21.86 22.06 38.21
C ASP A 248 20.35 21.96 38.53
N SER A 249 19.50 22.40 37.60
CA SER A 249 18.05 22.28 37.67
C SER A 249 17.41 22.05 36.30
N VAL A 250 16.17 21.53 36.30
CA VAL A 250 15.37 21.34 35.06
C VAL A 250 15.15 22.66 34.33
N GLN A 251 14.89 23.74 35.06
CA GLN A 251 14.68 25.08 34.51
C GLN A 251 15.94 25.60 33.79
N GLU A 252 17.11 25.37 34.37
CA GLU A 252 18.38 25.76 33.75
C GLU A 252 18.65 24.97 32.48
N MET A 253 18.48 23.64 32.52
CA MET A 253 18.61 22.79 31.33
C MET A 253 17.66 23.22 30.21
N ALA A 254 16.41 23.56 30.53
CA ALA A 254 15.44 24.04 29.56
C ALA A 254 15.83 25.40 28.93
N SER A 255 16.38 26.32 29.72
CA SER A 255 16.86 27.61 29.22
C SER A 255 18.03 27.43 28.26
N ILE A 256 19.05 26.65 28.65
CA ILE A 256 20.24 26.38 27.83
C ILE A 256 19.83 25.70 26.52
N LEU A 257 18.89 24.74 26.59
CA LEU A 257 18.37 24.06 25.40
C LEU A 257 17.64 25.05 24.47
N SER A 258 16.76 25.89 25.02
CA SER A 258 16.01 26.89 24.24
C SER A 258 16.95 27.85 23.52
N ASP A 259 17.95 28.40 24.22
CA ASP A 259 18.91 29.34 23.65
C ASP A 259 19.72 28.71 22.52
N LYS A 260 20.16 27.46 22.69
CA LYS A 260 20.90 26.71 21.66
C LYS A 260 20.04 26.40 20.43
N ILE A 261 18.82 25.95 20.64
CA ILE A 261 17.89 25.64 19.54
C ILE A 261 17.59 26.89 18.69
N LEU A 262 17.39 28.04 19.34
CA LEU A 262 17.21 29.33 18.67
C LEU A 262 18.47 29.78 17.92
N ALA A 263 19.65 29.61 18.51
CA ALA A 263 20.92 29.95 17.87
C ALA A 263 21.17 29.12 16.60
N GLU A 264 20.82 27.83 16.64
CA GLU A 264 20.95 26.90 15.51
C GLU A 264 19.80 27.02 14.48
N ARG A 265 18.81 27.89 14.71
CA ARG A 265 17.62 28.07 13.85
C ARG A 265 16.87 26.76 13.57
N VAL A 266 16.86 25.88 14.56
CA VAL A 266 16.10 24.61 14.49
C VAL A 266 14.60 24.88 14.68
N ILE A 267 14.25 26.00 15.32
CA ILE A 267 12.90 26.56 15.47
C ILE A 267 12.93 28.02 15.04
#